data_AF-A0A1W9HCN7-F1
#
_entry.id   AF-A0A1W9HCN7-F1
#
_cell.length_a   1.000
_cell.length_b   1.000
_cell.length_c   1.000
_cell.angle_alpha   90.00
_cell.angle_beta   90.00
_cell.angle_gamma   90.00
#
_symmetry.space_group_name_H-M   'P 1'
#
loop_
_entity.id
_entity.type
_entity.pdbx_description
1 polymer ?
#
loop_
_entity_poly.entity_id
_entity_poly.type
_entity_poly.pdbx_seq_one_letter_code
_entity_poly.pdbx_strand_id
1 'polypeptide(L)'
;MGKWRTESCEQCGSDFYVREDWERPPRYCKPCREERAAKWYDKSCRHCGGTLRVCVEWDRIPDYHKECAWTEKPCEICGQGIRIHRGWDNPPRRHKECRESVAPKTASCAQCGHLFTISTGTQLRCKENGWGLPTRCPECKHDALLIKGAVGALRDTFRVPLETMIEKRGVFFTDKVAVVRNALNGDILAEVTMDKEGCFSTKRVAVATDARSGDEIARTREGCQGTFVSRRVAETYSSETGDQTHTTKMVEQGMLIRKRFAKTDPVNDVGGSIISRIVKRGWLFRKKVVETDRH
;
A
#
# COMPACT_ATOMS: atom_id res chain seq x y z
N MET A 1 -70.29 -18.42 -42.32
CA MET A 1 -69.06 -18.76 -43.07
C MET A 1 -68.09 -17.61 -42.86
N GLY A 2 -66.93 -17.85 -42.25
CA GLY A 2 -65.93 -16.79 -42.03
C GLY A 2 -65.34 -16.33 -43.35
N LYS A 3 -65.21 -15.01 -43.56
CA LYS A 3 -64.54 -14.42 -44.73
C LYS A 3 -63.02 -14.52 -44.55
N TRP A 4 -62.32 -14.82 -45.63
CA TRP A 4 -60.86 -14.87 -45.68
C TRP A 4 -60.35 -13.69 -46.51
N ARG A 5 -59.23 -13.11 -46.10
CA ARG A 5 -58.51 -12.08 -46.86
C ARG A 5 -57.05 -12.48 -47.04
N THR A 6 -56.44 -11.96 -48.10
CA THR A 6 -55.02 -12.15 -48.40
C THR A 6 -54.20 -11.04 -47.74
N GLU A 7 -53.12 -11.40 -47.06
CA GLU A 7 -52.12 -10.49 -46.49
C GLU A 7 -50.74 -10.91 -46.97
N SER A 8 -49.80 -9.96 -47.07
CA SER A 8 -48.41 -10.24 -47.47
C SER A 8 -47.50 -10.41 -46.24
N CYS A 9 -46.57 -11.36 -46.31
CA CYS A 9 -45.63 -11.65 -45.22
C CYS A 9 -44.58 -10.54 -45.08
N GLU A 10 -44.45 -9.94 -43.89
CA GLU A 10 -43.47 -8.87 -43.62
C GLU A 10 -41.99 -9.30 -43.82
N GLN A 11 -41.67 -10.60 -43.80
CA GLN A 11 -40.29 -11.11 -43.92
C GLN A 11 -39.92 -11.53 -45.35
N CYS A 12 -40.80 -12.25 -46.06
CA CYS A 12 -40.51 -12.82 -47.38
C CYS A 12 -41.36 -12.24 -48.52
N GLY A 13 -42.34 -11.38 -48.22
CA GLY A 13 -43.24 -10.78 -49.20
C GLY A 13 -44.31 -11.72 -49.77
N SER A 14 -44.32 -13.01 -49.41
CA SER A 14 -45.29 -13.98 -49.92
C SER A 14 -46.69 -13.76 -49.34
N ASP A 15 -47.71 -13.93 -50.18
CA ASP A 15 -49.11 -13.84 -49.78
C ASP A 15 -49.56 -15.07 -48.98
N PHE A 16 -50.42 -14.83 -47.99
CA PHE A 16 -51.07 -15.89 -47.21
C PHE A 16 -52.48 -15.46 -46.76
N TYR A 17 -53.33 -16.45 -46.51
CA TYR A 17 -54.73 -16.22 -46.14
C TYR A 17 -54.89 -16.10 -44.61
N VAL A 18 -55.59 -15.06 -44.17
CA VAL A 18 -56.02 -14.85 -42.77
C VAL A 18 -57.54 -14.72 -42.71
N ARG A 19 -58.13 -15.07 -41.58
CA ARG A 19 -59.56 -14.83 -41.39
C ARG A 19 -59.82 -13.38 -41.01
N GLU A 20 -60.86 -12.79 -41.57
CA GLU A 20 -61.22 -11.38 -41.30
C GLU A 20 -61.65 -11.13 -39.84
N ASP A 21 -62.13 -12.17 -39.15
CA ASP A 21 -62.59 -12.12 -37.76
C ASP A 21 -61.47 -12.25 -36.72
N TRP A 22 -60.20 -12.40 -37.14
CA TRP A 22 -59.06 -12.44 -36.22
C TRP A 22 -58.72 -11.03 -35.72
N GLU A 23 -58.86 -10.78 -34.42
CA GLU A 23 -58.48 -9.50 -33.79
C GLU A 23 -56.97 -9.20 -33.90
N ARG A 24 -56.13 -10.24 -33.97
CA ARG A 24 -54.67 -10.15 -34.10
C ARG A 24 -54.17 -11.16 -35.13
N PRO A 25 -54.34 -10.88 -36.43
CA PRO A 25 -53.86 -11.79 -37.47
C PRO A 25 -52.33 -11.86 -37.45
N PRO A 26 -51.73 -13.02 -37.80
CA PRO A 26 -50.29 -13.18 -37.85
C PRO A 26 -49.69 -12.29 -38.94
N ARG A 27 -48.52 -11.71 -38.67
CA ARG A 27 -47.78 -10.84 -39.61
C ARG A 27 -46.85 -11.61 -40.56
N TYR A 28 -46.65 -12.90 -40.29
CA TYR A 28 -45.70 -13.75 -40.99
C TYR A 28 -46.41 -15.00 -41.50
N CYS A 29 -46.07 -15.42 -42.72
CA CYS A 29 -46.54 -16.69 -43.28
C CYS A 29 -46.05 -17.87 -42.41
N LYS A 30 -46.67 -19.04 -42.57
CA LYS A 30 -46.33 -20.24 -41.78
C LYS A 30 -44.83 -20.59 -41.84
N PRO A 31 -44.16 -20.64 -43.02
CA PRO A 31 -42.72 -20.91 -43.10
C PRO A 31 -41.86 -19.91 -42.30
N CYS A 32 -42.11 -18.61 -42.42
CA CYS A 32 -41.33 -17.60 -41.69
C CYS A 32 -41.56 -17.66 -40.17
N ARG A 33 -42.75 -18.08 -39.71
CA ARG A 33 -42.98 -18.32 -38.27
C ARG A 33 -42.19 -19.51 -37.75
N GLU A 34 -42.13 -20.59 -38.52
CA GLU A 34 -41.35 -21.79 -38.18
C GLU A 34 -39.85 -21.47 -38.16
N GLU A 35 -39.35 -20.74 -39.15
CA GLU A 35 -37.95 -20.27 -39.20
C GLU A 35 -37.62 -19.37 -38.00
N ARG A 36 -38.49 -18.40 -37.68
CA ARG A 36 -38.31 -17.56 -36.50
C ARG A 36 -38.37 -18.35 -35.20
N ALA A 37 -39.25 -19.35 -35.09
CA ALA A 37 -39.32 -20.21 -33.92
C ALA A 37 -38.05 -21.05 -33.75
N ALA A 38 -37.46 -21.52 -34.86
CA ALA A 38 -36.21 -22.30 -34.87
C ALA A 38 -34.97 -21.50 -34.42
N LYS A 39 -35.01 -20.16 -34.51
CA LYS A 39 -33.95 -19.27 -34.01
C LYS A 39 -33.90 -19.18 -32.48
N TRP A 40 -34.96 -19.62 -31.80
CA TRP A 40 -34.99 -19.69 -30.33
C TRP A 40 -34.56 -21.06 -29.85
N TYR A 41 -33.66 -21.09 -28.89
CA TYR A 41 -33.25 -22.31 -28.21
C TYR A 41 -33.17 -22.08 -26.71
N ASP A 42 -33.19 -23.19 -25.97
CA ASP A 42 -33.13 -23.19 -24.52
C ASP A 42 -31.68 -23.41 -24.05
N LYS A 43 -31.24 -22.55 -23.13
CA LYS A 43 -29.93 -22.62 -22.47
C LYS A 43 -30.14 -22.64 -20.96
N SER A 44 -29.31 -23.34 -20.20
CA SER A 44 -29.41 -23.33 -18.73
C SER A 44 -28.77 -22.08 -18.12
N CYS A 45 -29.45 -21.45 -17.16
CA CYS A 45 -28.90 -20.38 -16.34
C CYS A 45 -27.73 -20.88 -15.50
N ARG A 46 -26.58 -20.20 -15.57
CA ARG A 46 -25.36 -20.60 -14.87
C ARG A 46 -25.45 -20.54 -13.34
N HIS A 47 -26.45 -19.83 -12.79
CA HIS A 47 -26.61 -19.69 -11.34
C HIS A 47 -27.63 -20.68 -10.74
N CYS A 48 -28.86 -20.71 -11.26
CA CYS A 48 -29.94 -21.52 -10.69
C CYS A 48 -30.23 -22.81 -11.48
N GLY A 49 -29.62 -23.00 -12.66
CA GLY A 49 -29.88 -24.14 -13.55
C GLY A 49 -31.18 -24.06 -14.35
N GLY A 50 -32.08 -23.11 -14.06
CA GLY A 50 -33.34 -22.95 -14.78
C GLY A 50 -33.18 -22.57 -16.25
N THR A 51 -34.20 -22.82 -17.06
CA THR A 51 -34.17 -22.61 -18.51
C THR A 51 -34.24 -21.13 -18.91
N LEU A 52 -33.37 -20.72 -19.84
CA LEU A 52 -33.34 -19.42 -20.52
C LEU A 52 -33.68 -19.64 -21.99
N ARG A 53 -34.78 -19.06 -22.46
CA ARG A 53 -35.11 -19.07 -23.89
C ARG A 53 -34.44 -17.89 -24.57
N VAL A 54 -33.49 -18.17 -25.46
CA VAL A 54 -32.62 -17.18 -26.09
C VAL A 54 -32.68 -17.28 -27.61
N CYS A 55 -32.50 -16.16 -28.30
CA CYS A 55 -32.43 -16.13 -29.76
C CYS A 55 -30.96 -16.18 -30.21
N VAL A 56 -30.67 -16.99 -31.23
CA VAL A 56 -29.32 -17.13 -31.81
C VAL A 56 -28.78 -15.83 -32.40
N GLU A 57 -29.67 -14.92 -32.80
CA GLU A 57 -29.31 -13.63 -33.41
C GLU A 57 -28.96 -12.54 -32.37
N TRP A 58 -29.02 -12.83 -31.07
CA TRP A 58 -28.63 -11.86 -30.05
C TRP A 58 -27.11 -11.71 -29.98
N ASP A 59 -26.62 -10.48 -30.16
CA ASP A 59 -25.19 -10.15 -30.05
C ASP A 59 -24.57 -10.57 -28.70
N ARG A 60 -25.37 -10.55 -27.63
CA ARG A 60 -24.97 -10.94 -26.27
C ARG A 60 -26.04 -11.83 -25.64
N ILE A 61 -25.88 -13.14 -25.82
CA ILE A 61 -26.72 -14.15 -25.19
C ILE A 61 -26.49 -14.11 -23.66
N PRO A 62 -27.53 -13.89 -22.83
CA PRO A 62 -27.37 -13.86 -21.39
C PRO A 62 -27.02 -15.24 -20.81
N ASP A 63 -26.16 -15.25 -19.80
CA ASP A 63 -25.82 -16.46 -19.03
C ASP A 63 -26.71 -16.68 -17.80
N TYR A 64 -27.52 -15.68 -17.43
CA TYR A 64 -28.30 -15.66 -16.21
C TYR A 64 -29.72 -15.14 -16.47
N HIS A 65 -30.70 -15.58 -15.68
CA HIS A 65 -32.00 -14.91 -15.61
C HIS A 65 -31.84 -13.48 -15.13
N LYS A 66 -32.78 -12.59 -15.48
CA LYS A 66 -32.80 -11.19 -15.03
C LYS A 66 -32.67 -11.05 -13.50
N GLU A 67 -33.28 -11.97 -12.76
CA GLU A 67 -33.24 -12.03 -11.29
C GLU A 67 -31.95 -12.66 -10.77
N CYS A 68 -31.41 -13.67 -11.47
CA CYS A 68 -30.18 -14.38 -11.09
C CYS A 68 -28.90 -13.58 -11.40
N ALA A 69 -28.96 -12.68 -12.38
CA ALA A 69 -27.83 -11.91 -12.90
C ALA A 69 -27.19 -11.01 -11.83
N TRP A 70 -27.95 -10.61 -10.82
CA TRP A 70 -27.52 -9.68 -9.78
C TRP A 70 -27.42 -10.38 -8.43
N THR A 71 -26.45 -9.97 -7.64
CA THR A 71 -26.30 -10.37 -6.24
C THR A 71 -25.87 -9.17 -5.41
N GLU A 72 -26.16 -9.22 -4.11
CA GLU A 72 -25.68 -8.21 -3.18
C GLU A 72 -24.48 -8.74 -2.41
N LYS A 73 -23.44 -7.91 -2.25
CA LYS A 73 -22.28 -8.19 -1.39
C LYS A 73 -22.03 -7.01 -0.46
N PRO A 74 -21.49 -7.20 0.75
CA PRO A 74 -21.19 -6.08 1.64
C PRO A 74 -20.02 -5.24 1.10
N CYS A 75 -20.14 -3.92 1.20
CA CYS A 75 -19.08 -2.97 0.91
C CYS A 75 -17.97 -3.05 1.96
N GLU A 76 -16.72 -3.14 1.52
CA GLU A 76 -15.55 -3.25 2.42
C GLU A 76 -15.33 -2.02 3.33
N ILE A 77 -16.00 -0.88 3.08
CA ILE A 77 -15.80 0.37 3.83
C ILE A 77 -16.93 0.67 4.82
N CYS A 78 -18.19 0.54 4.39
CA CYS A 78 -19.37 0.90 5.18
C CYS A 78 -20.21 -0.31 5.60
N GLY A 79 -19.92 -1.52 5.08
CA GLY A 79 -20.69 -2.73 5.35
C GLY A 79 -22.05 -2.82 4.64
N GLN A 80 -22.54 -1.72 4.06
CA GLN A 80 -23.81 -1.72 3.31
C GLN A 80 -23.69 -2.55 2.03
N GLY A 81 -24.81 -3.12 1.58
CA GLY A 81 -24.83 -3.94 0.37
C GLY A 81 -24.51 -3.14 -0.91
N ILE A 82 -23.78 -3.78 -1.81
CA ILE A 82 -23.50 -3.34 -3.17
C ILE A 82 -24.11 -4.36 -4.15
N ARG A 83 -24.94 -3.87 -5.06
CA ARG A 83 -25.53 -4.69 -6.12
C ARG A 83 -24.50 -4.90 -7.23
N ILE A 84 -24.10 -6.15 -7.45
CA ILE A 84 -23.08 -6.53 -8.43
C ILE A 84 -23.64 -7.56 -9.42
N HIS A 85 -23.21 -7.46 -10.67
CA HIS A 85 -23.58 -8.43 -11.70
C HIS A 85 -22.65 -9.65 -11.61
N ARG A 86 -23.21 -10.87 -11.64
CA ARG A 86 -22.45 -12.13 -11.51
C ARG A 86 -21.50 -12.40 -12.69
N GLY A 87 -21.80 -11.82 -13.85
CA GLY A 87 -20.96 -11.90 -15.04
C GLY A 87 -19.84 -10.85 -15.13
N TRP A 88 -19.61 -10.05 -14.09
CA TRP A 88 -18.46 -9.13 -14.07
C TRP A 88 -17.20 -9.86 -13.62
N ASP A 89 -16.13 -9.76 -14.40
CA ASP A 89 -14.82 -10.33 -14.03
C ASP A 89 -14.18 -9.58 -12.85
N ASN A 90 -14.38 -8.26 -12.79
CA ASN A 90 -13.85 -7.37 -11.76
C ASN A 90 -14.98 -6.56 -11.12
N PRO A 91 -15.86 -7.19 -10.33
CA PRO A 91 -16.97 -6.48 -9.71
C PRO A 91 -16.45 -5.47 -8.66
N PRO A 92 -17.10 -4.31 -8.52
CA PRO A 92 -16.74 -3.34 -7.51
C PRO A 92 -16.94 -3.95 -6.11
N ARG A 93 -15.96 -3.73 -5.25
CA ARG A 93 -16.02 -4.18 -3.84
C ARG A 93 -16.52 -3.11 -2.88
N ARG A 94 -16.73 -1.89 -3.40
CA ARG A 94 -16.98 -0.67 -2.63
C ARG A 94 -17.90 0.24 -3.43
N HIS A 95 -18.77 0.98 -2.75
CA HIS A 95 -19.55 2.06 -3.38
C HIS A 95 -18.63 3.13 -3.95
N LYS A 96 -19.13 3.89 -4.94
CA LYS A 96 -18.39 4.98 -5.57
C LYS A 96 -18.03 6.06 -4.54
N GLU A 97 -19.00 6.44 -3.72
CA GLU A 97 -18.87 7.44 -2.66
C GLU A 97 -17.90 6.95 -1.58
N CYS A 98 -17.98 5.67 -1.23
CA CYS A 98 -17.04 5.04 -0.30
C CYS A 98 -15.61 5.09 -0.85
N ARG A 99 -15.41 4.80 -2.14
CA ARG A 99 -14.10 4.89 -2.80
C ARG A 99 -13.57 6.32 -2.82
N GLU A 100 -14.42 7.30 -3.08
CA GLU A 100 -14.06 8.73 -3.08
C GLU A 100 -13.66 9.22 -1.68
N SER A 101 -14.35 8.75 -0.62
CA SER A 101 -14.02 9.09 0.77
C SER A 101 -12.59 8.67 1.20
N VAL A 102 -12.04 7.65 0.53
CA VAL A 102 -10.68 7.13 0.73
C VAL A 102 -9.76 7.40 -0.47
N ALA A 103 -10.04 8.43 -1.26
CA ALA A 103 -9.17 8.87 -2.33
C ALA A 103 -7.76 9.19 -1.80
N PRO A 104 -6.69 9.02 -2.60
CA PRO A 104 -5.32 9.32 -2.16
C PRO A 104 -5.22 10.74 -1.58
N LYS A 105 -4.61 10.85 -0.39
CA LYS A 105 -4.46 12.13 0.32
C LYS A 105 -3.00 12.53 0.36
N THR A 106 -2.72 13.80 0.10
CA THR A 106 -1.39 14.37 0.28
C THR A 106 -1.21 14.81 1.72
N ALA A 107 -0.12 14.40 2.37
CA ALA A 107 0.25 14.82 3.72
C ALA A 107 1.69 15.34 3.73
N SER A 108 1.97 16.33 4.59
CA SER A 108 3.34 16.76 4.84
C SER A 108 4.01 15.82 5.85
N CYS A 109 5.21 15.36 5.53
CA CYS A 109 6.01 14.55 6.43
C CYS A 109 6.41 15.36 7.67
N ALA A 110 6.01 14.93 8.86
CA ALA A 110 6.38 15.56 10.13
C ALA A 110 7.90 15.64 10.37
N GLN A 111 8.70 14.85 9.64
CA GLN A 111 10.15 14.88 9.73
C GLN A 111 10.78 15.85 8.70
N CYS A 112 10.54 15.71 7.38
CA CYS A 112 11.17 16.57 6.34
C CYS A 112 10.32 17.73 5.84
N GLY A 113 9.03 17.76 6.12
CA GLY A 113 8.10 18.70 5.48
C GLY A 113 7.70 18.31 4.05
N HIS A 114 8.42 17.39 3.39
CA HIS A 114 8.09 16.93 2.04
C HIS A 114 6.66 16.36 1.99
N LEU A 115 5.93 16.71 0.94
CA LEU A 115 4.57 16.23 0.68
C LEU A 115 4.62 14.80 0.13
N PHE A 116 3.86 13.88 0.70
CA PHE A 116 3.77 12.52 0.18
C PHE A 116 2.32 12.05 0.12
N THR A 117 2.06 11.17 -0.84
CA THR A 117 0.72 10.66 -1.09
C THR A 117 0.47 9.40 -0.27
N ILE A 118 -0.60 9.42 0.52
CA ILE A 118 -1.10 8.27 1.26
C ILE A 118 -2.10 7.54 0.36
N SER A 119 -1.70 6.38 -0.14
CA SER A 119 -2.54 5.57 -1.02
C SER A 119 -3.84 5.12 -0.34
N THR A 120 -4.89 4.93 -1.15
CA THR A 120 -6.18 4.41 -0.68
C THR A 120 -6.03 3.10 0.10
N GLY A 121 -5.19 2.17 -0.38
CA GLY A 121 -4.93 0.91 0.33
C GLY A 121 -4.29 1.09 1.71
N THR A 122 -3.45 2.12 1.90
CA THR A 122 -2.88 2.45 3.22
C THR A 122 -3.96 3.03 4.13
N GLN A 123 -4.79 3.93 3.62
CA GLN A 123 -5.89 4.54 4.40
C GLN A 123 -6.88 3.48 4.89
N LEU A 124 -7.21 2.50 4.06
CA LEU A 124 -8.08 1.38 4.42
C LEU A 124 -7.49 0.51 5.51
N ARG A 125 -6.24 0.06 5.34
CA ARG A 125 -5.54 -0.71 6.38
C ARG A 125 -5.45 0.06 7.70
N CYS A 126 -5.19 1.37 7.65
CA CYS A 126 -5.20 2.20 8.85
C CYS A 126 -6.59 2.19 9.53
N LYS A 127 -7.67 2.37 8.76
CA LYS A 127 -9.05 2.34 9.29
C LYS A 127 -9.42 0.98 9.87
N GLU A 128 -9.14 -0.11 9.16
CA GLU A 128 -9.42 -1.49 9.57
C GLU A 128 -8.74 -1.87 10.89
N ASN A 129 -7.50 -1.40 11.09
CA ASN A 129 -6.73 -1.70 12.30
C ASN A 129 -6.85 -0.64 13.40
N GLY A 130 -7.68 0.40 13.21
CA GLY A 130 -7.78 1.53 14.15
C GLY A 130 -6.50 2.35 14.28
N TRP A 131 -5.64 2.37 13.26
CA TRP A 131 -4.39 3.13 13.25
C TRP A 131 -4.59 4.55 12.70
N GLY A 132 -3.83 5.49 13.25
CA GLY A 132 -3.68 6.81 12.64
C GLY A 132 -2.98 6.75 11.28
N LEU A 133 -3.23 7.76 10.44
CA LEU A 133 -2.53 7.90 9.17
C LEU A 133 -1.01 8.14 9.39
N PRO A 134 -0.15 7.65 8.48
CA PRO A 134 1.28 7.86 8.59
C PRO A 134 1.60 9.36 8.57
N THR A 135 2.44 9.78 9.50
CA THR A 135 2.93 11.16 9.61
C THR A 135 4.33 11.33 9.02
N ARG A 136 4.95 10.26 8.54
CA ARG A 136 6.30 10.26 7.94
C ARG A 136 6.25 9.68 6.54
N CYS A 137 6.95 10.32 5.60
CA CYS A 137 7.10 9.81 4.25
C CYS A 137 7.89 8.49 4.25
N PRO A 138 7.78 7.68 3.16
CA PRO A 138 8.54 6.45 3.03
C PRO A 138 10.03 6.66 3.24
N GLU A 139 10.65 7.64 2.60
CA GLU A 139 12.09 7.90 2.72
C GLU A 139 12.54 8.13 4.17
N CYS A 140 11.86 9.03 4.91
CA CYS A 140 12.20 9.29 6.31
C CYS A 140 11.98 8.08 7.22
N LYS A 141 11.02 7.20 6.88
CA LYS A 141 10.85 5.92 7.56
C LYS A 141 12.04 5.00 7.27
N HIS A 142 12.66 5.10 6.10
CA HIS A 142 13.82 4.31 5.70
C HIS A 142 15.13 4.83 6.29
N ASP A 143 15.34 6.15 6.26
CA ASP A 143 16.53 6.82 6.81
C ASP A 143 16.65 6.59 8.32
N ALA A 144 15.53 6.41 9.02
CA ALA A 144 15.51 6.21 10.47
C ALA A 144 16.30 4.98 10.94
N LEU A 145 16.46 3.95 10.11
CA LEU A 145 17.29 2.79 10.47
C LEU A 145 18.78 3.08 10.24
N LEU A 146 19.11 3.75 9.13
CA LEU A 146 20.48 4.13 8.78
C LEU A 146 21.07 5.10 9.80
N ILE A 147 20.31 6.14 10.17
CA ILE A 147 20.72 7.11 11.20
C ILE A 147 20.95 6.40 12.54
N LYS A 148 20.08 5.46 12.93
CA LYS A 148 20.26 4.71 14.17
C LYS A 148 21.49 3.80 14.13
N GLY A 149 21.80 3.21 12.97
CA GLY A 149 23.01 2.42 12.80
C GLY A 149 24.28 3.26 12.94
N ALA A 150 24.32 4.41 12.26
CA ALA A 150 25.41 5.36 12.38
C ALA A 150 25.61 5.82 13.84
N VAL A 151 24.53 6.22 14.52
CA VAL A 151 24.57 6.62 15.94
C VAL A 151 25.00 5.46 16.85
N GLY A 152 24.57 4.23 16.56
CA GLY A 152 24.98 3.04 17.29
C GLY A 152 26.49 2.81 17.22
N ALA A 153 27.08 2.94 16.02
CA ALA A 153 28.52 2.77 15.81
C ALA A 153 29.37 3.85 16.49
N LEU A 154 28.87 5.09 16.60
CA LEU A 154 29.58 6.18 17.27
C LEU A 154 29.87 5.92 18.76
N ARG A 155 29.26 4.90 19.37
CA ARG A 155 29.51 4.54 20.77
C ARG A 155 30.85 3.88 21.04
N ASP A 156 31.39 3.19 20.05
CA ASP A 156 32.71 2.59 20.20
C ASP A 156 33.79 3.66 20.12
N THR A 157 33.54 4.71 19.32
CA THR A 157 34.38 5.92 19.25
C THR A 157 34.28 6.73 20.54
N PHE A 158 33.06 7.05 20.98
CA PHE A 158 32.82 7.91 22.13
C PHE A 158 32.44 7.07 23.37
N ARG A 159 33.38 6.92 24.30
CA ARG A 159 33.19 6.22 25.59
C ARG A 159 32.37 7.00 26.62
N VAL A 160 31.39 7.78 26.17
CA VAL A 160 30.48 8.57 27.02
C VAL A 160 29.03 8.27 26.66
N PRO A 161 28.08 8.49 27.58
CA PRO A 161 26.66 8.41 27.25
C PRO A 161 26.31 9.38 26.13
N LEU A 162 25.62 8.89 25.09
CA LEU A 162 25.25 9.67 23.91
C LEU A 162 23.76 9.98 23.89
N GLU A 163 23.44 11.24 23.59
CA GLU A 163 22.10 11.73 23.32
C GLU A 163 22.01 12.15 21.85
N THR A 164 20.97 11.72 21.14
CA THR A 164 20.79 12.14 19.73
C THR A 164 19.50 12.91 19.52
N MET A 165 19.62 14.06 18.85
CA MET A 165 18.51 14.90 18.43
C MET A 165 18.57 15.16 16.92
N ILE A 166 17.42 15.10 16.26
CA ILE A 166 17.32 15.50 14.85
C ILE A 166 17.08 17.00 14.81
N GLU A 167 18.09 17.74 14.35
CA GLU A 167 18.01 19.17 14.09
C GLU A 167 17.79 19.43 12.59
N LYS A 168 17.11 20.51 12.25
CA LYS A 168 16.99 21.00 10.88
C LYS A 168 17.97 22.15 10.71
N ARG A 169 18.91 22.04 9.79
CA ARG A 169 19.88 23.10 9.49
C ARG A 169 19.73 23.52 8.01
N GLY A 170 20.08 24.77 7.71
CA GLY A 170 19.99 25.35 6.37
C GLY A 170 18.78 26.25 6.13
N VAL A 171 18.99 27.33 5.36
CA VAL A 171 18.00 28.39 5.08
C VAL A 171 17.06 28.00 3.91
N PHE A 172 17.59 27.30 2.90
CA PHE A 172 16.87 26.96 1.66
C PHE A 172 16.57 25.47 1.50
N PHE A 173 17.45 24.61 2.02
CA PHE A 173 17.24 23.17 2.10
C PHE A 173 17.42 22.78 3.56
N THR A 174 16.38 22.18 4.15
CA THR A 174 16.46 21.72 5.54
C THR A 174 17.18 20.39 5.58
N ASP A 175 18.51 20.44 5.49
CA ASP A 175 19.34 19.28 5.71
C ASP A 175 19.13 18.83 7.15
N LYS A 176 18.70 17.57 7.27
CA LYS A 176 18.46 16.98 8.57
C LYS A 176 19.77 16.42 9.06
N VAL A 177 20.19 16.93 10.20
CA VAL A 177 21.39 16.47 10.87
C VAL A 177 20.95 15.85 12.18
N ALA A 178 21.27 14.57 12.36
CA ALA A 178 21.18 13.95 13.68
C ALA A 178 22.43 14.35 14.46
N VAL A 179 22.26 15.29 15.39
CA VAL A 179 23.32 15.82 16.24
C VAL A 179 23.47 14.90 17.44
N VAL A 180 24.68 14.36 17.62
CA VAL A 180 25.05 13.46 18.70
C VAL A 180 25.80 14.25 19.74
N ARG A 181 25.25 14.28 20.96
CA ARG A 181 25.78 15.04 22.10
C ARG A 181 26.22 14.10 23.19
N ASN A 182 27.19 14.53 23.98
CA ASN A 182 27.47 13.91 25.27
C ASN A 182 26.29 14.20 26.21
N ALA A 183 25.64 13.16 26.71
CA ALA A 183 24.44 13.30 27.53
C ALA A 183 24.72 13.89 28.93
N LEU A 184 25.99 13.93 29.36
CA LEU A 184 26.39 14.47 30.66
C LEU A 184 26.55 15.99 30.64
N ASN A 185 27.19 16.54 29.60
CA ASN A 185 27.52 17.98 29.53
C ASN A 185 26.86 18.71 28.35
N GLY A 186 26.28 18.01 27.38
CA GLY A 186 25.58 18.58 26.23
C GLY A 186 26.48 18.93 25.03
N ASP A 187 27.78 18.68 25.11
CA ASP A 187 28.75 18.96 24.05
C ASP A 187 28.41 18.18 22.79
N ILE A 188 28.50 18.83 21.62
CA ILE A 188 28.34 18.16 20.33
C ILE A 188 29.61 17.36 20.04
N LEU A 189 29.45 16.05 19.84
CA LEU A 189 30.55 15.13 19.55
C LEU A 189 30.61 14.77 18.07
N ALA A 190 29.44 14.53 17.47
CA ALA A 190 29.36 14.11 16.08
C ALA A 190 28.04 14.53 15.44
N GLU A 191 28.03 14.53 14.12
CA GLU A 191 26.88 14.85 13.28
C GLU A 191 26.65 13.71 12.31
N VAL A 192 25.39 13.29 12.17
CA VAL A 192 24.99 12.25 11.22
C VAL A 192 24.08 12.86 10.16
N THR A 193 24.56 12.86 8.93
CA THR A 193 23.84 13.39 7.75
C THR A 193 23.45 12.26 6.81
N MET A 194 22.53 12.55 5.89
CA MET A 194 22.14 11.60 4.83
C MET A 194 22.76 12.06 3.52
N ASP A 195 23.52 11.17 2.87
CA ASP A 195 24.15 11.41 1.57
C ASP A 195 23.63 10.40 0.51
N LYS A 196 23.96 10.65 -0.76
CA LYS A 196 23.64 9.78 -1.90
C LYS A 196 24.92 9.31 -2.57
N GLU A 197 25.11 8.00 -2.64
CA GLU A 197 26.23 7.37 -3.32
C GLU A 197 25.78 6.64 -4.60
N GLY A 198 26.63 6.66 -5.63
CA GLY A 198 26.46 5.88 -6.87
C GLY A 198 25.91 6.67 -8.05
N CYS A 199 26.44 6.38 -9.24
CA CYS A 199 26.09 7.07 -10.49
C CYS A 199 24.79 6.55 -11.14
N PHE A 200 24.52 5.24 -11.05
CA PHE A 200 23.39 4.59 -11.75
C PHE A 200 22.21 4.23 -10.83
N SER A 201 22.47 4.03 -9.55
CA SER A 201 21.45 3.86 -8.51
C SER A 201 21.91 4.65 -7.31
N THR A 202 21.24 5.76 -7.01
CA THR A 202 21.58 6.60 -5.86
C THR A 202 21.16 5.88 -4.59
N LYS A 203 22.12 5.22 -3.94
CA LYS A 203 21.93 4.58 -2.64
C LYS A 203 22.05 5.65 -1.57
N ARG A 204 21.07 5.72 -0.67
CA ARG A 204 21.13 6.64 0.46
C ARG A 204 21.98 6.02 1.56
N VAL A 205 22.92 6.80 2.06
CA VAL A 205 23.84 6.40 3.13
C VAL A 205 23.78 7.41 4.26
N ALA A 206 23.90 6.96 5.51
CA ALA A 206 24.08 7.87 6.64
C ALA A 206 25.58 8.01 6.90
N VAL A 207 26.07 9.25 6.91
CA VAL A 207 27.49 9.57 7.12
C VAL A 207 27.62 10.20 8.50
N ALA A 208 28.49 9.65 9.34
CA ALA A 208 28.79 10.18 10.66
C ALA A 208 30.13 10.92 10.62
N THR A 209 30.13 12.15 11.10
CA THR A 209 31.27 13.07 11.04
C THR A 209 31.59 13.59 12.43
N ASP A 210 32.87 13.68 12.79
CA ASP A 210 33.31 14.30 14.04
C ASP A 210 32.99 15.80 14.02
N ALA A 211 32.35 16.30 15.08
CA ALA A 211 31.88 17.68 15.11
C ALA A 211 33.01 18.71 15.29
N ARG A 212 34.19 18.28 15.78
CA ARG A 212 35.33 19.15 16.03
C ARG A 212 36.27 19.20 14.83
N SER A 213 36.62 18.04 14.26
CA SER A 213 37.56 17.99 13.13
C SER A 213 36.86 18.07 11.77
N GLY A 214 35.60 17.65 11.67
CA GLY A 214 34.90 17.50 10.40
C GLY A 214 35.29 16.21 9.66
N ASP A 215 36.09 15.34 10.26
CA ASP A 215 36.49 14.07 9.66
C ASP A 215 35.36 13.05 9.70
N GLU A 216 35.28 12.24 8.67
CA GLU A 216 34.32 11.15 8.61
C GLU A 216 34.74 9.99 9.52
N ILE A 217 33.83 9.58 10.40
CA ILE A 217 34.06 8.48 11.35
C ILE A 217 33.53 7.16 10.76
N ALA A 218 32.32 7.17 10.22
CA ALA A 218 31.67 5.97 9.73
C ALA A 218 30.60 6.24 8.67
N ARG A 219 30.34 5.25 7.82
CA ARG A 219 29.23 5.23 6.85
C ARG A 219 28.29 4.08 7.11
N THR A 220 26.98 4.35 7.07
CA THR A 220 25.95 3.33 7.23
C THR A 220 25.14 3.17 5.96
N ARG A 221 25.10 1.95 5.43
CA ARG A 221 24.41 1.57 4.21
C ARG A 221 23.26 0.62 4.51
N GLU A 222 22.34 0.53 3.56
CA GLU A 222 21.26 -0.46 3.64
C GLU A 222 21.77 -1.84 3.24
N GLY A 223 21.52 -2.83 4.10
CA GLY A 223 21.84 -4.23 3.90
C GLY A 223 20.63 -5.14 4.10
N CYS A 224 20.83 -6.43 3.84
CA CYS A 224 19.81 -7.47 3.98
C CYS A 224 20.40 -8.70 4.67
N GLN A 225 19.71 -9.22 5.69
CA GLN A 225 20.10 -10.43 6.40
C GLN A 225 19.03 -11.53 6.25
N GLY A 226 19.47 -12.75 5.94
CA GLY A 226 18.63 -13.96 5.87
C GLY A 226 18.42 -14.50 4.45
N THR A 227 18.41 -15.83 4.31
CA THR A 227 18.32 -16.56 3.03
C THR A 227 16.88 -16.75 2.52
N PHE A 228 15.89 -16.89 3.41
CA PHE A 228 14.49 -17.15 3.03
C PHE A 228 13.53 -16.00 3.36
N VAL A 229 13.83 -15.20 4.39
CA VAL A 229 13.09 -13.98 4.74
C VAL A 229 14.12 -12.88 4.91
N SER A 230 14.31 -12.08 3.85
CA SER A 230 15.25 -10.96 3.90
C SER A 230 14.75 -9.92 4.90
N ARG A 231 15.47 -9.77 6.00
CA ARG A 231 15.26 -8.70 6.97
C ARG A 231 16.17 -7.55 6.62
N ARG A 232 15.58 -6.37 6.51
CA ARG A 232 16.32 -5.13 6.30
C ARG A 232 17.20 -4.83 7.51
N VAL A 233 18.48 -4.59 7.25
CA VAL A 233 19.47 -4.17 8.25
C VAL A 233 20.18 -2.90 7.78
N ALA A 234 20.82 -2.20 8.71
CA ALA A 234 21.72 -1.11 8.42
C ALA A 234 23.14 -1.53 8.80
N GLU A 235 24.03 -1.57 7.82
CA GLU A 235 25.41 -2.03 7.96
C GLU A 235 26.32 -0.81 8.04
N THR A 236 27.07 -0.70 9.12
CA THR A 236 27.96 0.44 9.37
C THR A 236 29.40 0.03 9.15
N TYR A 237 30.15 0.86 8.43
CA TYR A 237 31.52 0.68 8.02
C TYR A 237 32.39 1.78 8.60
N SER A 238 33.59 1.44 9.08
CA SER A 238 34.59 2.42 9.50
C SER A 238 35.10 3.19 8.28
N SER A 239 35.20 4.51 8.40
CA SER A 239 35.76 5.33 7.32
C SER A 239 37.29 5.23 7.26
N GLU A 240 37.95 4.84 8.36
CA GLU A 240 39.40 4.65 8.42
C GLU A 240 39.83 3.33 7.77
N THR A 241 39.17 2.22 8.10
CA THR A 241 39.58 0.88 7.64
C THR A 241 38.76 0.36 6.47
N GLY A 242 37.55 0.88 6.25
CA GLY A 242 36.60 0.37 5.27
C GLY A 242 35.86 -0.90 5.73
N ASP A 243 36.20 -1.47 6.88
CA ASP A 243 35.61 -2.70 7.37
C ASP A 243 34.22 -2.47 7.97
N GLN A 244 33.37 -3.50 7.87
CA GLN A 244 32.08 -3.50 8.53
C GLN A 244 32.27 -3.63 10.04
N THR A 245 31.86 -2.62 10.79
CA THR A 245 31.97 -2.58 12.25
C THR A 245 30.70 -3.05 12.93
N HIS A 246 29.53 -2.69 12.39
CA HIS A 246 28.24 -2.94 13.03
C HIS A 246 27.13 -3.35 12.07
N THR A 247 26.14 -4.07 12.62
CA THR A 247 24.87 -4.36 11.98
C THR A 247 23.72 -3.92 12.88
N THR A 248 22.82 -3.09 12.35
CA THR A 248 21.67 -2.56 13.08
C THR A 248 20.36 -3.09 12.52
N LYS A 249 19.52 -3.63 13.39
CA LYS A 249 18.22 -4.20 13.03
C LYS A 249 17.11 -3.72 13.97
N MET A 250 15.88 -3.68 13.44
CA MET A 250 14.70 -3.43 14.28
C MET A 250 14.28 -4.73 14.95
N VAL A 251 14.16 -4.70 16.28
CA VAL A 251 13.71 -5.82 17.10
C VAL A 251 12.52 -5.42 17.96
N GLU A 252 11.69 -6.41 18.30
CA GLU A 252 10.55 -6.26 19.22
C GLU A 252 10.86 -6.98 20.54
N GLN A 253 10.57 -6.35 21.68
CA GLN A 253 10.68 -6.94 23.01
C GLN A 253 9.50 -6.53 23.87
N GLY A 254 9.14 -7.41 24.80
CA GLY A 254 8.00 -7.26 25.70
C GLY A 254 6.88 -8.24 25.35
N MET A 255 6.34 -8.88 26.39
CA MET A 255 5.31 -9.93 26.25
C MET A 255 3.89 -9.33 26.11
N LEU A 256 3.59 -8.24 26.84
CA LEU A 256 2.27 -7.58 26.85
C LEU A 256 2.22 -6.29 26.00
N ILE A 257 3.32 -5.55 25.92
CA ILE A 257 3.45 -4.34 25.09
C ILE A 257 4.71 -4.50 24.26
N ARG A 258 4.56 -4.93 23.00
CA ARG A 258 5.69 -5.08 22.08
C ARG A 258 6.25 -3.71 21.74
N LYS A 259 7.41 -3.38 22.30
CA LYS A 259 8.15 -2.15 21.96
C LYS A 259 9.16 -2.46 20.86
N ARG A 260 9.21 -1.59 19.84
CA ARG A 260 10.20 -1.65 18.75
C ARG A 260 11.39 -0.78 19.07
N PHE A 261 12.59 -1.34 19.03
CA PHE A 261 13.85 -0.62 19.20
C PHE A 261 14.85 -1.04 18.13
N ALA A 262 15.87 -0.21 17.92
CA ALA A 262 17.00 -0.60 17.09
C ALA A 262 18.04 -1.27 18.00
N LYS A 263 18.50 -2.45 17.58
CA LYS A 263 19.62 -3.16 18.19
C LYS A 263 20.78 -3.08 17.22
N THR A 264 21.92 -2.59 17.69
CA THR A 264 23.16 -2.48 16.95
C THR A 264 24.13 -3.50 17.53
N ASP A 265 24.49 -4.48 16.72
CA ASP A 265 25.39 -5.58 17.08
C ASP A 265 26.74 -5.34 16.36
N PRO A 266 27.89 -5.32 17.07
CA PRO A 266 29.19 -5.27 16.40
C PRO A 266 29.46 -6.59 15.66
N VAL A 267 30.17 -6.52 14.53
CA VAL A 267 30.44 -7.70 13.70
C VAL A 267 31.39 -8.69 14.38
N ASN A 268 32.34 -8.19 15.16
CA ASN A 268 33.37 -9.02 15.80
C ASN A 268 33.02 -9.48 17.24
N ASP A 269 31.79 -9.24 17.72
CA ASP A 269 31.27 -9.67 19.04
C ASP A 269 32.07 -9.22 20.29
N VAL A 270 33.10 -8.37 20.13
CA VAL A 270 33.94 -7.88 21.23
C VAL A 270 33.21 -6.81 22.09
N GLY A 271 32.11 -6.26 21.58
CA GLY A 271 31.27 -5.29 22.29
C GLY A 271 29.86 -5.82 22.51
N GLY A 272 29.34 -5.74 23.73
CA GLY A 272 27.93 -6.06 24.00
C GLY A 272 26.98 -5.30 23.06
N SER A 273 25.82 -5.90 22.73
CA SER A 273 24.85 -5.28 21.83
C SER A 273 24.32 -3.95 22.37
N ILE A 274 24.21 -2.97 21.50
CA ILE A 274 23.75 -1.62 21.81
C ILE A 274 22.25 -1.51 21.51
N ILE A 275 21.47 -0.93 22.43
CA ILE A 275 20.03 -0.71 22.24
C ILE A 275 19.71 0.78 22.19
N SER A 276 19.10 1.25 21.09
CA SER A 276 18.60 2.63 20.97
C SER A 276 17.09 2.71 21.25
N ARG A 277 16.71 3.50 22.25
CA ARG A 277 15.33 3.71 22.71
C ARG A 277 14.90 5.16 22.49
N ILE A 278 13.63 5.36 22.17
CA ILE A 278 13.05 6.70 22.09
C ILE A 278 12.42 7.02 23.45
N VAL A 279 12.97 8.02 24.13
CA VAL A 279 12.49 8.50 25.43
C VAL A 279 11.87 9.89 25.24
N LYS A 280 10.82 10.19 26.02
CA LYS A 280 10.21 11.53 26.06
C LYS A 280 10.72 12.24 27.32
N ARG A 281 11.47 13.33 27.16
CA ARG A 281 11.93 14.18 28.28
C ARG A 281 11.17 15.50 28.30
N GLY A 282 10.90 16.02 29.50
CA GLY A 282 10.21 17.30 29.73
C GLY A 282 8.75 17.14 30.14
N TRP A 283 8.34 17.89 31.17
CA TRP A 283 6.98 17.87 31.72
C TRP A 283 6.00 18.73 30.91
N LEU A 284 6.41 19.95 30.54
CA LEU A 284 5.61 20.92 29.77
C LEU A 284 5.80 20.81 28.24
N PHE A 285 7.03 20.57 27.78
CA PHE A 285 7.36 20.36 26.37
C PHE A 285 8.07 19.03 26.19
N ARG A 286 7.29 17.99 25.86
CA ARG A 286 7.83 16.63 25.67
C ARG A 286 8.70 16.57 24.41
N LYS A 287 10.02 16.69 24.57
CA LYS A 287 11.01 16.46 23.50
C LYS A 287 11.24 14.95 23.36
N LYS A 288 11.31 14.47 22.12
CA LYS A 288 11.66 13.08 21.80
C LYS A 288 13.17 13.00 21.64
N VAL A 289 13.80 12.22 22.49
CA VAL A 289 15.24 11.99 22.52
C VAL A 289 15.51 10.53 22.21
N VAL A 290 16.55 10.24 21.44
CA VAL A 290 17.06 8.88 21.32
C VAL A 290 18.14 8.71 22.36
N GLU A 291 17.81 7.97 23.42
CA GLU A 291 18.79 7.49 24.39
C GLU A 291 19.26 6.12 23.92
N THR A 292 20.54 5.88 24.09
CA THR A 292 21.12 4.60 23.73
C THR A 292 21.69 4.01 25.03
N ASP A 293 21.60 2.71 25.28
CA ASP A 293 22.12 2.08 26.50
C ASP A 293 23.13 0.98 26.10
N ARG A 294 24.29 0.96 26.77
CA ARG A 294 25.28 -0.11 26.62
C ARG A 294 25.00 -1.08 27.76
N HIS A 295 24.59 -2.29 27.40
CA HIS A 295 24.37 -3.38 28.35
C HIS A 295 25.64 -4.21 28.47
#